data_AF-A0A961MNR6-F1
#
_entry.id   AF-A0A961MNR6-F1
#
_cell.length_a   1.000
_cell.length_b   1.000
_cell.length_c   1.000
_cell.angle_alpha   90.00
_cell.angle_beta   90.00
_cell.angle_gamma   90.00
#
_symmetry.space_group_name_H-M   'P 1'
#
loop_
_entity.id
_entity.type
_entity.pdbx_description
1 polymer ?
#
loop_
_entity_poly.entity_id
_entity_poly.type
_entity_poly.pdbx_seq_one_letter_code
_entity_poly.pdbx_strand_id
1 'polypeptide(L)'
;TSGPADLAFHLTIYQASGNPLFGQVLEQLRGHFERFWDQPFDRPDFAGRSFPFHRQLFEAIRDGDPAAAARHTRAILDIVEEDIRDMSR
;
A
#
# COMPACT_ATOMS: atom_id res chain seq x y z
N THR A 1 -14.14 -5.01 -1.33
CA THR A 1 -12.95 -4.15 -1.47
C THR A 1 -12.27 -4.07 -0.12
N SER A 2 -10.95 -4.08 -0.11
CA SER A 2 -10.10 -4.16 1.08
C SER A 2 -9.50 -2.81 1.48
N GLY A 3 -9.87 -1.73 0.77
CA GLY A 3 -9.31 -0.39 0.92
C GLY A 3 -9.20 0.13 2.37
N PRO A 4 -10.23 0.02 3.22
CA PRO A 4 -10.13 0.49 4.61
C PRO A 4 -9.11 -0.30 5.45
N ALA A 5 -9.04 -1.62 5.25
CA ALA A 5 -8.12 -2.48 6.00
C ALA A 5 -6.67 -2.32 5.52
N ASP A 6 -6.49 -2.18 4.20
CA ASP A 6 -5.21 -1.87 3.56
C ASP A 6 -4.65 -0.52 4.04
N LEU A 7 -5.50 0.52 4.03
CA LEU A 7 -5.16 1.83 4.56
C LEU A 7 -4.75 1.77 6.04
N ALA A 8 -5.54 1.08 6.88
CA ALA A 8 -5.22 0.93 8.30
C ALA A 8 -3.88 0.24 8.52
N PHE A 9 -3.53 -0.74 7.69
CA PHE A 9 -2.25 -1.42 7.72
C PHE A 9 -1.10 -0.46 7.42
N HIS A 10 -1.17 0.30 6.33
CA HIS A 10 -0.15 1.28 5.95
C HIS A 10 0.05 2.36 7.02
N LEU A 11 -1.04 2.93 7.54
CA LEU A 11 -0.98 3.94 8.60
C LEU A 11 -0.30 3.41 9.87
N THR A 12 -0.56 2.15 10.23
CA THR A 12 0.08 1.50 11.39
C THR A 12 1.60 1.41 11.22
N ILE A 13 2.08 1.06 10.02
CA ILE A 13 3.52 1.02 9.73
C ILE A 13 4.15 2.41 9.85
N TYR A 14 3.48 3.44 9.33
CA TYR A 14 3.99 4.82 9.41
C TYR A 14 4.08 5.31 10.85
N GLN A 15 3.06 5.02 11.67
CA GLN A 15 3.10 5.33 13.10
C GLN A 15 4.23 4.58 13.82
N ALA A 16 4.44 3.30 13.49
CA ALA A 16 5.50 2.48 14.09
C ALA A 16 6.91 2.97 13.77
N SER A 17 7.10 3.76 12.71
CA SER A 17 8.41 4.35 12.37
C SER A 17 8.90 5.39 13.38
N GLY A 18 8.02 5.93 14.22
CA GLY A 18 8.34 7.03 15.15
C GLY A 18 8.67 8.36 14.47
N ASN A 19 8.55 8.46 13.14
CA ASN A 19 8.78 9.70 12.40
C ASN A 19 7.44 10.41 12.10
N PRO A 20 7.11 11.49 12.83
CA PRO A 20 5.83 12.18 12.68
C PRO A 20 5.61 12.79 11.29
N LEU A 21 6.69 13.03 10.52
CA LEU A 21 6.59 13.60 9.18
C LEU A 21 5.95 12.62 8.18
N PHE A 22 6.11 11.30 8.36
CA PHE A 22 5.52 10.34 7.44
C PHE A 22 4.00 10.38 7.49
N GLY A 23 3.39 10.40 8.68
CA GLY A 23 1.95 10.53 8.82
C GLY A 23 1.40 11.80 8.16
N GLN A 24 2.06 12.93 8.40
CA GLN A 24 1.62 14.24 7.89
C GLN A 24 1.71 14.36 6.36
N VAL A 25 2.83 13.92 5.76
CA VAL A 25 3.01 13.96 4.30
C VAL A 25 2.02 13.01 3.61
N LEU A 26 1.84 11.81 4.17
CA LEU A 26 0.95 10.81 3.59
C LEU A 26 -0.52 11.20 3.72
N GLU A 27 -0.95 11.83 4.81
CA GLU A 27 -2.31 12.38 4.93
C GLU A 27 -2.61 13.43 3.86
N GLN A 28 -1.67 14.34 3.59
CA GLN A 28 -1.84 15.36 2.55
C GLN A 28 -1.91 14.76 1.15
N LEU A 29 -1.06 13.78 0.86
CA LEU A 29 -1.12 13.04 -0.41
C LEU A 29 -2.43 12.24 -0.51
N ARG A 30 -2.86 11.60 0.59
CA ARG A 30 -4.08 10.79 0.63
C ARG A 30 -5.33 11.59 0.30
N GLY A 31 -5.47 12.83 0.76
CA GLY A 31 -6.61 13.68 0.37
C GLY A 31 -6.72 13.91 -1.14
N HIS A 32 -5.60 13.85 -1.86
CA HIS A 32 -5.58 13.92 -3.33
C HIS A 32 -5.86 12.54 -3.97
N PHE A 33 -5.49 11.45 -3.31
CA PHE A 33 -5.71 10.08 -3.78
C PHE A 33 -7.02 9.44 -3.31
N GLU A 34 -7.75 9.98 -2.32
CA GLU A 34 -8.99 9.38 -1.81
C GLU A 34 -10.00 9.13 -2.94
N ARG A 35 -10.14 10.09 -3.87
CA ARG A 35 -10.97 9.93 -5.08
C ARG A 35 -10.46 8.84 -6.03
N PHE A 36 -9.15 8.59 -6.05
CA PHE A 36 -8.53 7.52 -6.85
C PHE A 36 -8.87 6.13 -6.27
N TRP A 37 -8.99 6.02 -4.95
CA TRP A 37 -9.25 4.75 -4.26
C TRP A 37 -10.73 4.45 -4.01
N ASP A 38 -11.60 5.48 -3.93
CA ASP A 38 -13.05 5.31 -3.74
C ASP A 38 -13.78 4.84 -5.01
N GLN A 39 -13.28 5.19 -6.19
CA GLN A 39 -13.74 4.67 -7.48
C GLN A 39 -12.55 4.07 -8.24
N PRO A 40 -12.14 2.82 -7.94
CA PRO A 40 -11.12 2.12 -8.73
C PRO A 40 -11.70 1.84 -10.13
N PHE A 41 -11.49 2.78 -11.06
CA PHE A 41 -11.91 2.82 -12.47
C PHE A 41 -12.53 1.52 -13.04
N ASP A 42 -13.76 1.19 -12.66
CA ASP A 42 -14.48 -0.04 -13.03
C ASP A 42 -13.66 -1.36 -12.94
N ARG A 43 -12.58 -1.39 -12.13
CA ARG A 43 -11.73 -2.58 -11.91
C ARG A 43 -11.89 -3.11 -10.48
N PRO A 44 -12.84 -4.05 -10.27
CA PRO A 44 -13.11 -4.60 -8.93
C PRO A 44 -11.96 -5.42 -8.35
N ASP A 45 -10.98 -5.81 -9.17
CA ASP A 45 -9.79 -6.60 -8.83
C ASP A 45 -8.52 -5.77 -8.59
N PHE A 46 -8.60 -4.43 -8.68
CA PHE A 46 -7.44 -3.54 -8.57
C PHE A 46 -6.57 -3.85 -7.34
N ALA A 47 -5.27 -4.00 -7.58
CA ALA A 47 -4.23 -4.36 -6.62
C ALA A 47 -4.48 -5.70 -5.89
N GLY A 48 -5.49 -6.49 -6.26
CA GLY A 48 -5.87 -7.71 -5.55
C GLY A 48 -4.72 -8.74 -5.46
N ARG A 49 -3.86 -8.79 -6.48
CA ARG A 49 -2.67 -9.67 -6.51
C ARG A 49 -1.62 -9.28 -5.45
N SER A 50 -1.65 -8.07 -4.93
CA SER A 50 -0.68 -7.58 -3.94
C SER A 50 -0.98 -8.05 -2.51
N PHE A 51 -2.19 -8.54 -2.24
CA PHE A 51 -2.68 -8.87 -0.90
C PHE A 51 -1.81 -9.88 -0.13
N PRO A 52 -1.32 -10.99 -0.73
CA PRO A 52 -0.45 -11.93 -0.05
C PRO A 52 0.85 -11.30 0.47
N PHE A 53 1.37 -10.26 -0.20
CA PHE A 53 2.63 -9.60 0.17
C PHE A 53 2.49 -8.74 1.42
N HIS A 54 1.29 -8.32 1.80
CA HIS A 54 1.07 -7.54 3.03
C HIS A 54 1.37 -8.36 4.29
N ARG A 55 1.00 -9.65 4.29
CA ARG A 55 1.37 -10.57 5.37
C ARG A 55 2.88 -10.77 5.44
N GLN A 56 3.53 -10.95 4.30
CA GLN A 56 4.99 -11.15 4.23
C GLN A 56 5.75 -9.89 4.67
N LEU A 57 5.25 -8.70 4.29
CA LEU A 57 5.78 -7.43 4.75
C LEU A 57 5.65 -7.28 6.27
N PHE A 58 4.49 -7.62 6.83
CA PHE A 58 4.29 -7.61 8.29
C PHE A 58 5.30 -8.53 9.01
N GLU A 59 5.49 -9.75 8.51
CA GLU A 59 6.42 -10.71 9.10
C GLU A 59 7.86 -10.20 9.03
N ALA A 60 8.27 -9.64 7.89
CA ALA A 60 9.60 -9.03 7.74
C ALA A 60 9.83 -7.86 8.72
N ILE A 61 8.82 -7.00 8.93
CA ILE A 61 8.90 -5.90 9.90
C ILE A 61 9.00 -6.46 11.32
N ARG A 62 8.17 -7.45 11.68
CA ARG A 62 8.18 -8.09 13.00
C ARG A 62 9.54 -8.72 13.29
N ASP A 63 10.13 -9.37 12.30
CA ASP A 63 11.40 -10.09 12.43
C ASP A 63 12.63 -9.16 12.32
N GLY A 64 12.41 -7.86 12.07
CA GLY A 64 13.47 -6.86 11.97
C GLY A 64 14.33 -7.00 10.71
N ASP A 65 13.76 -7.54 9.61
CA ASP A 65 14.44 -7.71 8.32
C ASP A 65 14.05 -6.59 7.33
N PRO A 66 14.82 -5.48 7.28
CA PRO A 66 14.53 -4.37 6.39
C PRO A 66 14.70 -4.74 4.90
N ALA A 67 15.55 -5.71 4.57
CA ALA A 67 15.77 -6.12 3.19
C ALA A 67 14.57 -6.90 2.66
N ALA A 68 14.02 -7.81 3.47
CA ALA A 68 12.78 -8.48 3.14
C ALA A 68 11.60 -7.52 3.08
N ALA A 69 11.47 -6.60 4.04
CA ALA A 69 10.42 -5.59 4.02
C ALA A 69 10.47 -4.76 2.73
N ALA A 70 11.65 -4.28 2.33
CA ALA A 70 11.82 -3.53 1.09
C ALA A 70 11.45 -4.35 -0.17
N ARG A 71 11.80 -5.64 -0.20
CA ARG A 71 11.45 -6.55 -1.30
C ARG A 71 9.93 -6.73 -1.42
N HIS A 72 9.23 -6.98 -0.31
CA HIS A 72 7.78 -7.19 -0.32
C HIS A 72 7.02 -5.91 -0.66
N THR A 73 7.48 -4.75 -0.17
CA THR A 73 6.94 -3.45 -0.59
C THR A 73 7.10 -3.23 -2.08
N ARG A 74 8.26 -3.56 -2.67
CA ARG A 74 8.47 -3.42 -4.12
C ARG A 74 7.54 -4.31 -4.93
N ALA A 75 7.33 -5.56 -4.50
CA ALA A 75 6.38 -6.47 -5.17
C ALA A 75 4.93 -5.93 -5.15
N ILE A 76 4.51 -5.26 -4.07
CA ILE A 76 3.21 -4.57 -4.01
C ILE A 76 3.18 -3.44 -5.05
N LEU A 77 4.22 -2.62 -5.11
CA LEU A 77 4.30 -1.49 -6.05
C LEU A 77 4.29 -1.94 -7.51
N ASP A 78 5.03 -3.01 -7.85
CA ASP A 78 5.10 -3.55 -9.22
C ASP A 78 3.70 -3.98 -9.71
N ILE A 79 2.90 -4.60 -8.82
CA ILE A 79 1.52 -5.02 -9.13
C ILE A 79 0.60 -3.81 -9.31
N VAL A 80 0.68 -2.83 -8.40
CA VAL A 80 -0.13 -1.61 -8.49
C VAL A 80 0.21 -0.83 -9.77
N GLU A 81 1.50 -0.76 -10.13
CA GLU A 81 1.93 -0.13 -11.38
C GLU A 81 1.38 -0.86 -12.61
N GLU A 82 1.45 -2.19 -12.64
CA GLU A 82 0.90 -2.99 -13.74
C GLU A 82 -0.60 -2.74 -13.92
N ASP A 83 -1.37 -2.77 -12.82
CA ASP A 83 -2.80 -2.54 -12.88
C ASP A 83 -3.12 -1.12 -13.38
N ILE A 84 -2.37 -0.09 -12.95
CA ILE A 84 -2.52 1.29 -13.46
C ILE A 84 -2.22 1.38 -14.96
N ARG A 85 -1.17 0.69 -15.43
CA ARG A 85 -0.81 0.68 -16.86
C ARG A 85 -1.90 0.00 -17.69
N ASP A 86 -2.47 -1.09 -17.20
CA ASP A 86 -3.55 -1.81 -17.88
C ASP A 86 -4.86 -1.03 -17.92
N MET A 87 -5.11 -0.14 -16.95
CA MET A 87 -6.25 0.78 -16.97
C MET A 87 -6.06 1.95 -17.96
N SER A 88 -4.82 2.23 -18.35
CA SER A 88 -4.48 3.30 -19.29
C SER A 88 -4.46 2.85 -20.77
N ARG A 89 -4.78 1.57 -21.02
CA ARG A 89 -4.91 0.97 -22.36
C ARG A 89 -6.37 0.91 -22.79
#